data_AF-A0A3S0ECN4-F1
#
_entry.id   AF-A0A3S0ECN4-F1
#
_cell.length_a   1.000
_cell.length_b   1.000
_cell.length_c   1.000
_cell.angle_alpha   90.00
_cell.angle_beta   90.00
_cell.angle_gamma   90.00
#
_symmetry.space_group_name_H-M   'P 1'
#
loop_
_entity.id
_entity.type
_entity.pdbx_description
1 polymer ?
#
loop_
_entity_poly.entity_id
_entity_poly.type
_entity_poly.pdbx_seq_one_letter_code
_entity_poly.pdbx_strand_id
1 'polypeptide(L)'
;MARACAGQAEPGGIYELGGPEIVTFRQILDKVQAWTGRQRHYAPLPFWAAKLGALLTWPLPNAIRPLTVDQVRLLQVDNVVSAQAQSEGHTLEGLGITNPHTMAAIVPGYLERFNPHGQFAHYRG
;
A
#
# COMPACT_ATOMS: atom_id res chain seq x y z
N MET A 1 -10.80 -11.72 -11.57
CA MET A 1 -11.98 -11.08 -12.17
C MET A 1 -12.79 -12.06 -13.02
N ALA A 2 -12.29 -13.25 -13.34
CA ALA A 2 -13.02 -14.24 -14.14
C ALA A 2 -14.36 -14.66 -13.53
N ARG A 3 -14.43 -14.98 -12.22
CA ARG A 3 -15.67 -15.43 -11.57
C ARG A 3 -16.68 -14.30 -11.33
N ALA A 4 -16.23 -13.14 -10.85
CA ALA A 4 -17.09 -11.97 -10.68
C ALA A 4 -17.72 -11.52 -12.00
N CYS A 5 -16.92 -11.39 -13.07
CA CYS A 5 -17.43 -11.02 -14.39
C CYS A 5 -18.33 -12.11 -15.01
N ALA A 6 -18.15 -13.37 -14.63
CA ALA A 6 -19.02 -14.48 -15.04
C ALA A 6 -20.32 -14.60 -14.19
N GLY A 7 -20.58 -13.67 -13.26
CA GLY A 7 -21.76 -13.70 -12.40
C GLY A 7 -21.71 -14.81 -11.33
N GLN A 8 -20.53 -15.34 -11.04
CA GLN A 8 -20.31 -16.42 -10.07
C GLN A 8 -19.85 -15.91 -8.70
N ALA A 9 -19.69 -14.59 -8.55
CA ALA A 9 -19.52 -13.97 -7.24
C ALA A 9 -20.88 -13.86 -6.54
N GLU A 10 -20.86 -13.89 -5.21
CA GLU A 10 -22.05 -13.73 -4.39
C GLU A 10 -22.63 -12.31 -4.57
N PRO A 11 -23.88 -12.17 -5.02
CA PRO A 11 -24.51 -10.87 -5.18
C PRO A 11 -24.64 -10.15 -3.84
N GLY A 12 -24.13 -8.92 -3.75
CA GLY A 12 -24.18 -8.12 -2.52
C GLY A 12 -23.13 -8.50 -1.46
N GLY A 13 -22.26 -9.48 -1.74
CA GLY A 13 -21.14 -9.83 -0.86
C GLY A 13 -20.08 -8.72 -0.79
N ILE A 14 -19.44 -8.59 0.37
CA ILE A 14 -18.35 -7.62 0.58
C ILE A 14 -17.02 -8.35 0.43
N TYR A 15 -16.31 -8.04 -0.66
CA TYR A 15 -15.03 -8.68 -0.98
C TYR A 15 -13.84 -7.84 -0.52
N GLU A 16 -12.88 -8.50 0.13
CA GLU A 16 -11.66 -7.87 0.60
C GLU A 16 -10.47 -8.26 -0.30
N LEU A 17 -9.97 -7.28 -1.04
CA LEU A 17 -8.99 -7.49 -2.12
C LEU A 17 -7.55 -7.26 -1.64
N GLY A 18 -7.09 -8.10 -0.73
CA GLY A 18 -5.71 -8.06 -0.23
C GLY A 18 -4.69 -8.66 -1.20
N GLY A 19 -3.45 -8.19 -1.10
CA GLY A 19 -2.32 -8.78 -1.81
C GLY A 19 -1.84 -10.11 -1.19
N PRO A 20 -0.86 -10.77 -1.83
CA PRO A 20 -0.35 -12.07 -1.38
C PRO A 20 0.50 -12.03 -0.09
N GLU A 21 0.91 -10.83 0.35
CA GLU A 21 1.74 -10.65 1.54
C GLU A 21 1.13 -9.61 2.49
N ILE A 22 1.13 -9.91 3.79
CA ILE A 22 0.85 -8.92 4.85
C ILE A 22 2.17 -8.26 5.20
N VAL A 23 2.23 -6.93 5.06
CA VAL A 23 3.43 -6.14 5.33
C VAL A 23 3.10 -4.99 6.26
N THR A 24 3.99 -4.74 7.23
CA THR A 24 3.90 -3.57 8.09
C THR A 24 4.23 -2.30 7.30
N PHE A 25 3.72 -1.15 7.75
CA PHE A 25 4.05 0.13 7.13
C PHE A 25 5.56 0.40 7.09
N ARG A 26 6.30 0.00 8.14
CA ARG A 26 7.77 0.12 8.16
C ARG A 26 8.43 -0.70 7.05
N GLN A 27 8.00 -1.95 6.85
CA GLN A 27 8.52 -2.78 5.76
C GLN A 27 8.22 -2.19 4.38
N ILE A 28 7.07 -1.54 4.20
CA ILE A 28 6.77 -0.80 2.96
C ILE A 28 7.80 0.31 2.75
N LEU A 29 8.08 1.11 3.77
CA LEU A 29 9.10 2.16 3.68
C LEU A 29 10.48 1.57 3.39
N ASP A 30 10.88 0.47 4.03
CA ASP A 30 12.16 -0.21 3.80
C ASP A 30 12.27 -0.69 2.34
N LYS A 31 11.21 -1.29 1.80
CA LYS A 31 11.13 -1.71 0.40
C LYS A 31 11.24 -0.52 -0.57
N VAL A 32 10.54 0.59 -0.29
CA VAL A 32 10.66 1.83 -1.10
C VAL A 32 12.09 2.36 -1.11
N GLN A 33 12.77 2.37 0.04
CA GLN A 33 14.17 2.77 0.13
C GLN A 33 15.08 1.87 -0.70
N ALA A 34 14.90 0.55 -0.58
CA ALA A 34 15.66 -0.44 -1.35
C ALA A 34 15.45 -0.26 -2.86
N TRP A 35 14.21 -0.11 -3.32
CA TRP A 35 13.88 0.06 -4.74
C TRP A 35 14.30 1.40 -5.32
N THR A 36 14.40 2.45 -4.49
CA THR A 36 14.86 3.78 -4.92
C THR A 36 16.35 4.02 -4.70
N GLY A 37 17.09 3.04 -4.16
CA GLY A 37 18.52 3.20 -3.85
C GLY A 37 18.80 4.26 -2.80
N ARG A 38 17.88 4.48 -1.85
CA ARG A 38 17.99 5.52 -0.81
C ARG A 38 18.26 4.90 0.55
N GLN A 39 18.95 5.65 1.40
CA GLN A 39 19.19 5.30 2.80
C GLN A 39 18.86 6.51 3.68
N ARG A 40 17.73 6.44 4.39
CA ARG A 40 17.14 7.46 5.26
C ARG A 40 16.77 6.79 6.57
N HIS A 41 17.14 7.45 7.65
CA HIS A 41 16.73 7.04 8.99
C HIS A 41 15.27 7.43 9.25
N TYR A 42 14.58 6.61 10.03
CA TYR A 42 13.23 6.90 10.51
C TYR A 42 13.31 7.47 11.93
N ALA A 43 12.53 8.51 12.19
CA ALA A 43 12.27 9.00 13.54
C ALA A 43 10.87 8.53 13.98
N PRO A 44 10.71 8.00 15.22
CA PRO A 44 9.40 7.66 15.73
C PRO A 44 8.57 8.93 15.92
N LEU A 45 7.35 8.93 15.36
CA LEU A 45 6.40 10.03 15.50
C LEU A 45 5.14 9.50 16.19
N PRO A 46 4.84 9.91 17.44
CA PRO A 46 3.63 9.47 18.11
C PRO A 46 2.39 10.06 17.42
N PHE A 47 1.29 9.29 17.41
CA PHE A 47 0.09 9.66 16.67
C PHE A 47 -0.51 11.02 17.06
N TRP A 48 -0.39 11.44 18.32
CA TRP A 48 -0.89 12.75 18.75
C TRP A 48 -0.10 13.89 18.08
N ALA A 49 1.22 13.74 17.92
CA ALA A 49 2.07 14.73 17.26
C ALA A 49 1.80 14.76 15.75
N ALA A 50 1.59 13.58 15.14
CA ALA A 50 1.17 13.48 13.74
C ALA A 50 -0.19 14.16 13.49
N LYS A 51 -1.18 13.95 14.38
CA LYS A 51 -2.49 14.62 14.32
C LYS A 51 -2.35 16.14 14.47
N LEU A 52 -1.54 16.61 15.42
CA LEU A 52 -1.31 18.05 15.60
C LEU A 52 -0.69 18.67 14.34
N GLY A 53 0.34 18.05 13.76
CA GLY A 53 0.95 18.51 12.51
C GLY A 53 -0.04 18.53 11.33
N ALA A 54 -0.89 17.52 11.23
CA ALA A 54 -1.93 17.46 10.20
C ALA A 54 -3.02 18.54 10.38
N LEU A 55 -3.36 18.88 11.63
CA LEU A 55 -4.31 19.96 11.93
C LEU A 55 -3.72 21.35 11.64
N LEU A 56 -2.47 21.59 12.05
CA LEU A 56 -1.79 22.86 11.80
C LEU A 56 -1.61 23.14 10.30
N THR A 57 -1.48 22.10 9.49
CA THR A 57 -1.36 22.19 8.03
C THR A 57 -2.70 22.08 7.28
N TRP A 58 -3.82 22.01 8.00
CA TRP A 58 -5.17 21.91 7.43
C TRP A 58 -5.57 23.05 6.45
N PRO A 59 -5.11 24.30 6.60
CA PRO A 59 -5.40 25.35 5.63
C PRO A 59 -4.65 25.20 4.31
N LEU A 60 -3.56 24.42 4.27
CA LEU A 60 -2.76 24.25 3.07
C LEU A 60 -3.45 23.35 2.05
N PRO A 61 -3.25 23.58 0.73
CA PRO A 61 -3.67 22.65 -0.30
C PRO A 61 -3.14 21.23 -0.06
N ASN A 62 -3.98 20.22 -0.34
CA ASN A 62 -3.61 18.81 -0.12
C ASN A 62 -2.34 18.39 -0.88
N ALA A 63 -2.06 19.00 -2.04
CA ALA A 63 -0.89 18.69 -2.86
C ALA A 63 0.45 19.02 -2.18
N ILE A 64 0.47 19.96 -1.23
CA ILE A 64 1.68 20.38 -0.51
C ILE A 64 1.66 19.96 0.96
N ARG A 65 0.59 19.30 1.40
CA ARG A 65 0.48 18.84 2.79
C ARG A 65 1.29 17.55 2.96
N PRO A 66 2.15 17.47 3.99
CA PRO A 66 2.91 16.24 4.22
C PRO A 66 2.04 15.08 4.72
N LEU A 67 0.98 15.38 5.49
CA LEU A 67 0.09 14.38 6.08
C LEU A 67 -1.29 14.98 6.42
N THR A 68 -2.38 14.26 6.16
CA THR A 68 -3.75 14.65 6.56
C THR A 68 -4.20 13.90 7.82
N VAL A 69 -5.19 14.43 8.54
CA VAL A 69 -5.73 13.77 9.75
C VAL A 69 -6.29 12.39 9.42
N ASP A 70 -6.91 12.23 8.24
CA ASP A 70 -7.44 10.94 7.81
C ASP A 70 -6.35 9.95 7.44
N GLN A 71 -5.25 10.40 6.83
CA GLN A 71 -4.07 9.55 6.63
C GLN A 71 -3.50 9.07 7.97
N VAL A 72 -3.46 9.94 8.99
CA VAL A 72 -3.05 9.51 10.34
C VAL A 72 -3.99 8.44 10.88
N ARG A 73 -5.31 8.60 10.74
CA ARG A 73 -6.30 7.61 11.20
C ARG A 73 -6.16 6.28 10.47
N LEU A 74 -5.93 6.28 9.16
CA LEU A 74 -5.71 5.06 8.39
C LEU A 74 -4.46 4.29 8.83
N LEU A 75 -3.43 4.98 9.31
CA LEU A 75 -2.23 4.35 9.88
C LEU A 75 -2.46 3.75 11.28
N GLN A 76 -3.56 4.08 11.96
CA GLN A 76 -3.89 3.53 13.28
C GLN A 76 -4.60 2.17 13.20
N VAL A 77 -5.05 1.78 12.01
CA VAL A 77 -5.85 0.57 11.80
C VAL A 77 -5.16 -0.32 10.77
N ASP A 78 -5.08 -1.61 11.08
CA ASP A 78 -4.51 -2.59 10.17
C ASP A 78 -5.48 -2.84 9.00
N ASN A 79 -5.03 -2.54 7.78
CA ASN A 79 -5.78 -2.77 6.54
C ASN A 79 -5.41 -4.14 5.96
N VAL A 80 -5.80 -5.20 6.66
CA VAL A 80 -5.55 -6.60 6.27
C VAL A 80 -6.87 -7.32 5.99
N VAL A 81 -6.81 -8.37 5.16
CA VAL A 81 -7.99 -9.18 4.85
C VAL A 81 -8.48 -9.86 6.13
N SER A 82 -9.73 -9.61 6.50
CA SER A 82 -10.36 -10.16 7.68
C SER A 82 -10.45 -11.69 7.62
N ALA A 83 -10.45 -12.33 8.79
CA ALA A 83 -10.62 -13.78 8.88
C ALA A 83 -12.01 -14.21 8.34
N GLN A 84 -13.02 -13.35 8.49
CA GLN A 84 -14.35 -13.58 7.95
C GLN A 84 -14.31 -13.66 6.42
N ALA A 85 -13.74 -12.66 5.76
CA ALA A 85 -13.63 -12.64 4.29
C ALA A 85 -12.84 -13.85 3.77
N GLN A 86 -11.79 -14.29 4.49
CA GLN A 86 -11.06 -15.52 4.15
C GLN A 86 -11.95 -16.77 4.27
N SER A 87 -12.72 -16.90 5.36
CA SER A 87 -13.59 -18.06 5.59
C SER A 87 -14.76 -18.15 4.61
N GLU A 88 -15.29 -17.00 4.18
CA GLU A 88 -16.41 -16.90 3.24
C GLU A 88 -15.95 -16.99 1.77
N GLY A 89 -14.65 -17.07 1.52
CA GLY A 89 -14.10 -17.03 0.16
C GLY A 89 -14.32 -15.66 -0.52
N HIS A 90 -14.51 -14.60 0.26
CA HIS A 90 -14.69 -13.23 -0.22
C HIS A 90 -13.35 -12.53 -0.43
N THR A 91 -12.43 -13.21 -1.11
CA THR A 91 -11.05 -12.75 -1.38
C THR A 91 -10.73 -12.83 -2.88
N LEU A 92 -9.54 -12.34 -3.27
CA LEU A 92 -9.04 -12.54 -4.65
C LEU A 92 -9.03 -14.02 -5.05
N GLU A 93 -8.63 -14.91 -4.16
CA GLU A 93 -8.58 -16.35 -4.40
C GLU A 93 -9.97 -16.93 -4.63
N GLY A 94 -10.96 -16.58 -3.80
CA GLY A 94 -12.34 -17.04 -3.98
C GLY A 94 -12.97 -16.55 -5.29
N LEU A 95 -12.54 -15.37 -5.77
CA LEU A 95 -12.86 -14.85 -7.10
C LEU A 95 -12.09 -15.51 -8.26
N GLY A 96 -11.30 -16.55 -7.98
CA GLY A 96 -10.53 -17.32 -8.96
C GLY A 96 -9.23 -16.66 -9.39
N ILE A 97 -8.70 -15.71 -8.61
CA ILE A 97 -7.40 -15.07 -8.85
C ILE A 97 -6.39 -15.69 -7.88
N THR A 98 -5.76 -16.79 -8.31
CA THR A 98 -4.82 -17.56 -7.47
C THR A 98 -3.40 -16.97 -7.45
N ASN A 99 -3.03 -16.22 -8.49
CA ASN A 99 -1.67 -15.66 -8.66
C ASN A 99 -1.70 -14.12 -8.73
N PRO A 100 -2.05 -13.40 -7.65
CA PRO A 100 -1.91 -11.95 -7.63
C PRO A 100 -0.44 -11.54 -7.70
N HIS A 101 -0.14 -10.47 -8.43
CA HIS A 101 1.22 -9.93 -8.50
C HIS A 101 1.67 -9.42 -7.13
N THR A 102 2.93 -9.71 -6.79
CA THR A 102 3.55 -9.19 -5.57
C THR A 102 3.93 -7.73 -5.74
N MET A 103 4.06 -7.02 -4.62
CA MET A 103 4.53 -5.62 -4.64
C MET A 103 5.91 -5.50 -5.29
N ALA A 104 6.80 -6.46 -5.02
CA ALA A 104 8.16 -6.51 -5.58
C ALA A 104 8.19 -6.72 -7.10
N ALA A 105 7.15 -7.31 -7.69
CA ALA A 105 7.09 -7.52 -9.14
C ALA A 105 6.70 -6.23 -9.90
N ILE A 106 5.93 -5.33 -9.28
CA ILE A 106 5.30 -4.20 -9.97
C ILE A 106 5.86 -2.84 -9.51
N VAL A 107 5.96 -2.63 -8.20
CA VAL A 107 6.27 -1.31 -7.62
C VAL A 107 7.66 -0.77 -8.01
N PRO A 108 8.74 -1.57 -8.15
CA PRO A 108 10.03 -1.06 -8.58
C PRO A 108 9.96 -0.26 -9.90
N GLY A 109 9.18 -0.72 -10.88
CA GLY A 109 9.02 -0.03 -12.16
C GLY A 109 8.38 1.36 -12.03
N TYR A 110 7.46 1.55 -11.07
CA TYR A 110 6.87 2.87 -10.80
C TYR A 110 7.83 3.82 -10.08
N LEU A 111 8.79 3.27 -9.33
CA LEU A 111 9.72 4.03 -8.51
C LEU A 111 11.02 4.39 -9.23
N GLU A 112 11.26 3.85 -10.42
CA GLU A 112 12.45 4.10 -11.23
C GLU A 112 12.76 5.61 -11.39
N ARG A 113 11.72 6.42 -11.62
CA ARG A 113 11.84 7.88 -11.73
C ARG A 113 12.40 8.59 -10.49
N PHE A 114 12.43 7.93 -9.33
CA PHE A 114 12.93 8.48 -8.07
C PHE A 114 14.34 7.98 -7.70
N ASN A 115 14.92 7.09 -8.52
CA ASN A 115 16.27 6.59 -8.35
C ASN A 115 17.29 7.71 -8.65
N PRO A 116 18.26 7.99 -7.74
CA PRO A 116 19.23 9.07 -7.91
C PRO A 116 20.12 8.95 -9.16
N HIS A 117 20.23 7.77 -9.78
CA HIS A 117 21.00 7.57 -11.01
C HIS A 117 20.16 7.60 -12.31
N GLY A 118 18.86 7.94 -12.22
CA GLY A 118 17.96 8.01 -13.37
C GLY A 118 17.68 6.67 -14.04
N GLN A 119 16.88 6.70 -15.10
CA GLN A 119 16.40 5.54 -15.89
C GLN A 119 17.50 4.73 -16.62
N PHE A 120 18.79 5.06 -16.44
CA PHE A 120 19.92 4.40 -17.11
C PHE A 120 20.85 3.65 -16.14
N ALA A 121 20.53 3.62 -14.84
CA ALA A 121 21.34 2.91 -13.85
C ALA A 121 21.31 1.38 -14.02
N HIS A 122 20.25 0.83 -14.61
CA HIS A 122 20.01 -0.61 -14.72
C HIS A 122 20.49 -1.25 -16.04
N TYR A 123 21.17 -0.50 -16.92
CA TYR A 123 21.79 -1.06 -18.14
C TYR A 123 23.32 -1.10 -17.98
N ARG A 124 23.82 -1.96 -17.10
CA ARG A 124 25.22 -2.42 -17.11
C ARG A 124 25.21 -3.94 -16.98
N GLY A 125 25.87 -4.57 -17.95
CA GLY A 125 25.82 -5.99 -18.30
C GLY A 125 26.28 -6.95 -17.22
#